data_AF-A0A7C7VVC9-F1
#
_entry.id   AF-A0A7C7VVC9-F1
#
_cell.length_a   1.000
_cell.length_b   1.000
_cell.length_c   1.000
_cell.angle_alpha   90.00
_cell.angle_beta   90.00
_cell.angle_gamma   90.00
#
_symmetry.space_group_name_H-M   'P 1'
#
loop_
_entity.id
_entity.type
_entity.pdbx_description
1 polymer ?
#
loop_
_entity_poly.entity_id
_entity_poly.type
_entity_poly.pdbx_seq_one_letter_code
_entity_poly.pdbx_strand_id
1 'polypeptide(L)'
;MKKMKLPTYIQLDEAARRYGVSREALTRAVADGIMRAVRTPEGGVLVASEDVRKVKERDELWATVAHLENRRIGIHEASQKYNLSLDSLYRWIRLGYIRVVEDAKGGGRGRKRLLNEADVAYASRLADIRGRGRGRRIFSEDMIPPHVAHLS
;
A
#
# COMPACT_ATOMS: atom_id res chain seq x y z
N MET A 1 10.15 -0.98 31.56
CA MET A 1 10.15 0.38 30.96
C MET A 1 10.35 0.27 29.46
N LYS A 2 9.42 0.78 28.64
CA LYS A 2 9.55 0.80 27.17
C LYS A 2 10.58 1.90 26.83
N LYS A 3 11.77 1.54 26.33
CA LYS A 3 12.75 2.55 25.85
C LYS A 3 12.06 3.41 24.78
N MET A 4 11.85 4.70 25.07
CA MET A 4 11.45 5.67 24.06
C MET A 4 12.64 5.84 23.10
N LYS A 5 12.58 5.16 21.96
CA LYS A 5 13.48 5.46 20.84
C LYS A 5 12.94 6.72 20.17
N LEU A 6 13.71 7.80 20.22
CA LEU A 6 13.42 8.99 19.44
C LEU A 6 13.58 8.65 17.95
N PRO A 7 12.63 9.06 17.09
CA PRO A 7 12.77 8.87 15.65
C PRO A 7 14.03 9.57 15.15
N THR A 8 14.85 8.86 14.38
CA THR A 8 16.00 9.47 13.72
C THR A 8 15.54 10.16 12.45
N TYR A 9 15.73 11.48 12.39
CA TYR A 9 15.46 12.29 11.22
C TYR A 9 16.72 12.48 10.38
N ILE A 10 16.57 12.40 9.06
CA ILE A 10 17.64 12.60 8.08
C ILE A 10 17.17 13.55 6.99
N GLN A 11 18.09 14.24 6.31
CA GLN A 11 17.73 15.13 5.19
C GLN A 11 17.07 14.33 4.06
N LEU A 12 16.04 14.87 3.43
CA LEU A 12 15.30 14.18 2.36
C LEU A 12 16.22 13.75 1.21
N ASP A 13 17.15 14.61 0.80
CA ASP A 13 18.13 14.30 -0.25
C ASP A 13 19.17 13.23 0.21
N GLU A 14 19.46 13.16 1.51
CA GLU A 14 20.28 12.09 2.07
C GLU A 14 19.50 10.77 2.11
N ALA A 15 18.23 10.82 2.51
CA ALA A 15 17.33 9.67 2.52
C ALA A 15 17.18 9.07 1.11
N ALA A 16 16.98 9.91 0.10
CA ALA A 16 16.86 9.49 -1.28
C ALA A 16 18.09 8.66 -1.73
N ARG A 17 19.29 9.19 -1.48
CA ARG A 17 20.56 8.52 -1.80
C ARG A 17 20.77 7.24 -0.99
N ARG A 18 20.57 7.31 0.32
CA ARG A 18 20.87 6.19 1.24
C ARG A 18 19.94 5.00 1.03
N TYR A 19 18.67 5.25 0.74
CA TYR A 19 17.67 4.20 0.59
C TYR A 19 17.41 3.83 -0.87
N GLY A 20 17.93 4.61 -1.84
CA GLY A 20 17.71 4.37 -3.27
C GLY A 20 16.26 4.64 -3.68
N VAL A 21 15.59 5.58 -3.02
CA VAL A 21 14.22 6.02 -3.32
C VAL A 21 14.30 7.39 -3.96
N SER A 22 13.50 7.66 -5.00
CA SER A 22 13.56 8.97 -5.67
C SER A 22 13.10 10.10 -4.73
N ARG A 23 13.66 11.29 -4.95
CA ARG A 23 13.29 12.50 -4.19
C ARG A 23 11.80 12.78 -4.34
N GLU A 24 11.25 12.57 -5.53
CA GLU A 24 9.85 12.78 -5.86
C GLU A 24 8.95 11.81 -5.08
N ALA A 25 9.34 10.53 -4.97
CA ALA A 25 8.58 9.54 -4.21
C ALA A 25 8.58 9.86 -2.72
N LEU A 26 9.72 10.26 -2.15
CA LEU A 26 9.81 10.70 -0.76
C LEU A 26 9.01 11.98 -0.50
N THR A 27 9.10 12.97 -1.41
CA THR A 27 8.35 14.23 -1.29
C THR A 27 6.84 13.97 -1.33
N ARG A 28 6.39 13.08 -2.22
CA ARG A 28 5.00 12.65 -2.30
C ARG A 28 4.56 11.93 -1.03
N ALA A 29 5.35 11.00 -0.52
CA ALA A 29 5.04 10.31 0.75
C ALA A 29 4.94 11.27 1.94
N VAL A 30 5.69 12.38 1.96
CA VAL A 30 5.50 13.44 2.96
C VAL A 30 4.20 14.19 2.74
N ALA A 31 3.90 14.59 1.50
CA ALA A 31 2.69 15.33 1.16
C ALA A 31 1.41 14.52 1.49
N ASP A 32 1.45 13.21 1.24
CA ASP A 32 0.36 12.26 1.50
C ASP A 32 0.26 11.87 2.99
N GLY A 33 1.07 12.45 3.88
CA GLY A 33 1.05 12.16 5.33
C GLY A 33 1.59 10.79 5.74
N ILE A 34 2.04 9.97 4.79
CA ILE A 34 2.58 8.62 5.00
C ILE A 34 3.91 8.65 5.75
N MET A 35 4.67 9.72 5.58
CA MET A 35 5.99 9.90 6.19
C MET A 35 6.04 11.17 7.02
N ARG A 36 6.49 11.03 8.27
CA ARG A 36 6.73 12.19 9.13
C ARG A 36 7.90 13.00 8.60
N ALA A 37 7.68 14.32 8.52
CA ALA A 37 8.69 15.27 8.11
C ALA A 37 8.65 16.54 8.95
N VAL A 38 9.80 17.22 9.03
CA VAL A 38 9.97 18.50 9.71
C VAL A 38 10.72 19.44 8.77
N ARG A 39 10.26 20.69 8.65
CA ARG A 39 11.00 21.74 7.95
C ARG A 39 12.06 22.34 8.87
N THR A 40 13.29 22.50 8.39
CA THR A 40 14.34 23.20 9.13
C THR A 40 14.17 24.72 8.99
N PRO A 41 14.71 25.53 9.94
CA PRO A 41 14.73 26.98 9.80
C PRO A 41 15.42 27.47 8.52
N GLU A 42 16.37 26.69 7.98
CA GLU A 42 17.06 26.99 6.72
C GLU A 42 16.25 26.57 5.47
N GLY A 43 15.03 26.05 5.63
CA GLY A 43 14.16 25.64 4.53
C GLY A 43 14.37 24.20 4.04
N GLY A 44 15.24 23.42 4.69
CA GLY A 44 15.44 21.99 4.40
C GLY A 44 14.28 21.12 4.89
N VAL A 45 14.21 19.87 4.40
CA VAL A 45 13.20 18.89 4.84
C VAL A 45 13.90 17.69 5.46
N LEU A 46 13.61 17.46 6.74
CA LEU A 46 14.03 16.30 7.50
C LEU A 46 12.91 15.26 7.49
N VAL A 47 13.22 14.00 7.22
CA VAL A 47 12.26 12.90 7.17
C VAL A 47 12.62 11.81 8.18
N ALA A 48 11.62 11.16 8.78
CA ALA A 48 11.86 10.06 9.70
C ALA A 48 12.41 8.84 8.94
N SER A 49 13.65 8.44 9.24
CA SER A 49 14.35 7.33 8.58
C SER A 49 13.62 5.99 8.63
N GLU A 50 12.83 5.74 9.69
CA GLU A 50 12.01 4.53 9.79
C GLU A 50 10.84 4.53 8.79
N ASP A 51 10.28 5.70 8.49
CA ASP A 51 9.17 5.85 7.55
C ASP A 51 9.69 5.71 6.11
N VAL A 52 10.88 6.28 5.81
CA VAL A 52 11.58 6.08 4.53
C VAL A 52 11.77 4.59 4.23
N ARG A 53 12.19 3.81 5.22
CA ARG A 53 12.38 2.37 5.06
C ARG A 53 11.06 1.66 4.73
N LYS A 54 9.98 1.99 5.42
CA LYS A 54 8.67 1.38 5.17
C LYS A 54 8.13 1.74 3.79
N VAL A 55 8.26 3.00 3.36
CA VAL A 55 7.89 3.44 2.01
C VAL A 55 8.68 2.65 0.95
N LYS A 56 9.98 2.47 1.18
CA LYS A 56 10.80 1.62 0.30
C LYS A 56 10.28 0.18 0.23
N GLU A 57 10.07 -0.46 1.38
CA GLU A 57 9.55 -1.84 1.45
C GLU A 57 8.19 -1.97 0.73
N ARG A 58 7.31 -0.99 0.92
CA ARG A 58 6.01 -0.91 0.23
C ARG A 58 6.18 -0.82 -1.29
N ASP A 59 7.04 0.06 -1.77
CA ASP A 59 7.25 0.32 -3.20
C ASP A 59 7.95 -0.86 -3.88
N GLU A 60 8.91 -1.49 -3.22
CA GLU A 60 9.55 -2.74 -3.67
C GLU A 60 8.52 -3.88 -3.77
N LEU A 61 7.65 -4.02 -2.77
CA LEU A 61 6.57 -4.99 -2.81
C LEU A 61 5.61 -4.72 -3.97
N TRP A 62 5.24 -3.46 -4.18
CA TRP A 62 4.38 -3.05 -5.29
C TRP A 62 5.02 -3.34 -6.66
N ALA A 63 6.32 -3.10 -6.81
CA ALA A 63 7.04 -3.39 -8.06
C ALA A 63 6.93 -4.86 -8.48
N THR A 64 6.82 -5.79 -7.53
CA THR A 64 6.63 -7.23 -7.83
C THR A 64 5.28 -7.55 -8.48
N VAL A 65 4.27 -6.72 -8.30
CA VAL A 65 2.89 -6.92 -8.80
C VAL A 65 2.45 -5.86 -9.80
N ALA A 66 3.24 -4.79 -10.01
CA ALA A 66 2.91 -3.68 -10.89
C ALA A 66 2.62 -4.10 -12.35
N HIS A 67 3.20 -5.21 -12.81
CA HIS A 67 2.92 -5.78 -14.14
C HIS A 67 1.47 -6.30 -14.31
N LEU A 68 0.70 -6.42 -13.23
CA LEU A 68 -0.71 -6.79 -13.22
C LEU A 68 -1.64 -5.57 -13.20
N GLU A 69 -1.09 -4.35 -13.19
CA GLU A 69 -1.88 -3.12 -13.14
C GLU A 69 -2.83 -3.06 -14.34
N ASN A 70 -4.08 -2.64 -14.10
CA ASN A 70 -5.18 -2.62 -15.08
C ASN A 70 -5.65 -3.99 -15.60
N ARG A 71 -5.06 -5.10 -15.16
CA ARG A 71 -5.64 -6.42 -15.43
C ARG A 71 -6.87 -6.62 -14.56
N ARG A 72 -7.87 -7.29 -15.14
CA ARG A 72 -9.16 -7.54 -14.50
C ARG A 72 -9.19 -8.96 -13.99
N ILE A 73 -9.61 -9.15 -12.74
CA ILE A 73 -9.84 -10.47 -12.15
C ILE A 73 -11.20 -10.51 -11.47
N GLY A 74 -11.95 -11.61 -11.65
CA GLY A 74 -13.22 -11.80 -10.95
C GLY A 74 -13.00 -12.04 -9.46
N ILE A 75 -13.92 -11.61 -8.59
CA ILE A 75 -13.75 -11.77 -7.13
C ILE A 75 -13.57 -13.24 -6.68
N HIS A 76 -14.31 -14.18 -7.30
CA HIS A 76 -14.17 -15.61 -7.01
C HIS A 76 -12.85 -16.17 -7.54
N GLU A 77 -12.44 -15.77 -8.74
CA GLU A 77 -11.17 -16.14 -9.33
C GLU A 77 -10.00 -15.63 -8.48
N ALA A 78 -10.05 -14.38 -8.02
CA ALA A 78 -9.09 -13.79 -7.09
C ALA A 78 -8.99 -14.58 -5.79
N SER A 79 -10.13 -14.96 -5.21
CA SER A 79 -10.17 -15.76 -3.99
C SER A 79 -9.44 -17.10 -4.16
N GLN A 80 -9.67 -17.79 -5.27
CA GLN A 80 -9.02 -19.07 -5.57
C GLN A 80 -7.54 -18.91 -5.90
N LYS A 81 -7.21 -18.01 -6.84
CA LYS A 81 -5.85 -17.79 -7.35
C LYS A 81 -4.88 -17.35 -6.26
N TYR A 82 -5.32 -16.48 -5.36
CA TYR A 82 -4.47 -15.91 -4.30
C TYR A 82 -4.74 -16.53 -2.92
N ASN A 83 -5.63 -17.52 -2.83
CA ASN A 83 -6.05 -18.15 -1.59
C ASN A 83 -6.51 -17.12 -0.53
N LEU A 84 -7.30 -16.14 -0.96
CA LEU A 84 -7.84 -15.06 -0.13
C LEU A 84 -9.31 -15.31 0.18
N SER A 85 -9.74 -15.05 1.42
CA SER A 85 -11.16 -15.19 1.74
C SER A 85 -12.00 -14.09 1.08
N LEU A 86 -13.21 -14.44 0.63
CA LEU A 86 -14.15 -13.48 0.06
C LEU A 86 -14.45 -12.32 1.03
N ASP A 87 -14.59 -12.61 2.33
CA ASP A 87 -14.79 -11.60 3.37
C ASP A 87 -13.67 -10.56 3.41
N SER A 88 -12.41 -11.00 3.27
CA SER A 88 -11.26 -10.09 3.25
C SER A 88 -11.27 -9.22 2.00
N LEU A 89 -11.54 -9.83 0.84
CA LEU A 89 -11.65 -9.10 -0.43
C LEU A 89 -12.76 -8.03 -0.35
N TYR A 90 -13.97 -8.39 0.08
CA TYR A 90 -15.06 -7.43 0.25
C TYR A 90 -14.73 -6.31 1.23
N ARG A 91 -14.07 -6.64 2.35
CA ARG A 91 -13.62 -5.64 3.32
C ARG A 91 -12.60 -4.68 2.71
N TRP A 92 -11.61 -5.18 1.99
CA TRP A 92 -10.56 -4.35 1.38
C TRP A 92 -11.08 -3.50 0.24
N ILE A 93 -12.03 -4.01 -0.55
CA ILE A 93 -12.78 -3.22 -1.53
C ILE A 93 -13.52 -2.06 -0.85
N ARG A 94 -14.25 -2.33 0.23
CA ARG A 94 -14.99 -1.29 0.97
C ARG A 94 -14.08 -0.22 1.58
N LEU A 95 -12.87 -0.61 1.98
CA LEU A 95 -11.84 0.30 2.50
C LEU A 95 -11.05 1.02 1.40
N GLY A 96 -11.31 0.73 0.12
CA GLY A 96 -10.61 1.34 -1.00
C GLY A 96 -9.22 0.78 -1.30
N TYR A 97 -8.78 -0.27 -0.59
CA TYR A 97 -7.46 -0.90 -0.82
C TYR A 97 -7.42 -1.79 -2.08
N ILE A 98 -8.58 -2.18 -2.60
CA ILE A 98 -8.68 -2.92 -3.86
C ILE A 98 -9.68 -2.20 -4.75
N ARG A 99 -9.22 -1.73 -5.91
CA ARG A 99 -10.07 -1.04 -6.88
C ARG A 99 -10.99 -2.01 -7.59
N VAL A 100 -12.25 -1.60 -7.70
CA VAL A 100 -13.23 -2.22 -8.59
C VAL A 100 -13.10 -1.55 -9.95
N VAL A 101 -12.65 -2.31 -10.95
CA VAL A 101 -12.48 -1.80 -12.33
C VAL A 101 -13.78 -1.89 -13.13
N GLU A 102 -14.68 -2.79 -12.75
CA GLU A 102 -15.99 -2.93 -13.37
C GLU A 102 -17.00 -3.47 -12.35
N ASP A 103 -18.15 -2.81 -12.26
CA ASP A 103 -19.30 -3.29 -11.47
C ASP A 103 -20.54 -3.33 -12.38
N ALA A 104 -20.64 -4.40 -13.16
CA ALA A 104 -21.73 -4.59 -14.10
C ALA A 104 -22.85 -5.42 -13.47
N LYS A 105 -24.09 -4.95 -13.64
CA LYS A 105 -25.27 -5.82 -13.53
C LYS A 105 -25.26 -6.76 -14.74
N GLY A 106 -24.90 -8.02 -14.53
CA GLY A 106 -25.07 -9.04 -15.56
C GLY A 106 -26.56 -9.24 -15.86
N GLY A 107 -26.91 -9.62 -17.09
CA GLY A 107 -28.28 -10.00 -17.48
C GLY A 107 -28.79 -11.32 -16.86
N GLY A 108 -28.18 -11.80 -15.77
CA GLY A 108 -28.48 -13.07 -15.08
C GLY A 108 -28.09 -13.05 -13.60
N ARG A 109 -28.07 -14.21 -12.91
CA ARG A 109 -27.84 -14.37 -11.44
C ARG A 109 -26.55 -13.69 -10.94
N GLY A 110 -26.65 -12.41 -10.58
CA GLY A 110 -25.67 -11.70 -9.74
C GLY A 110 -24.88 -10.59 -10.44
N ARG A 111 -24.36 -9.65 -9.62
CA ARG A 111 -23.42 -8.61 -10.06
C ARG A 111 -22.06 -9.23 -10.36
N LYS A 112 -21.50 -8.94 -11.53
CA LYS A 112 -20.12 -9.32 -11.87
C LYS A 112 -19.21 -8.17 -11.48
N ARG A 113 -18.47 -8.37 -10.39
CA ARG A 113 -17.47 -7.40 -9.92
C ARG A 113 -16.08 -7.84 -10.38
N LEU A 114 -15.44 -6.99 -11.16
CA LEU A 114 -14.05 -7.15 -11.58
C LEU A 114 -13.16 -6.23 -10.77
N LEU A 115 -12.04 -6.78 -10.32
CA LEU A 115 -11.05 -6.10 -9.48
C LEU A 115 -9.79 -5.82 -10.30
N ASN A 116 -9.04 -4.79 -9.91
CA ASN A 116 -7.66 -4.64 -10.37
C ASN A 116 -6.81 -5.76 -9.77
N GLU A 117 -6.17 -6.56 -10.64
CA GLU A 117 -5.42 -7.74 -10.22
C GLU A 117 -4.14 -7.39 -9.45
N ALA A 118 -3.47 -6.27 -9.74
CA ALA A 118 -2.30 -5.83 -8.99
C ALA A 118 -2.65 -5.53 -7.52
N ASP A 119 -3.79 -4.89 -7.26
CA ASP A 119 -4.23 -4.61 -5.89
C ASP A 119 -4.49 -5.90 -5.10
N VAL A 120 -5.11 -6.90 -5.74
CA VAL A 120 -5.36 -8.22 -5.16
C VAL A 120 -4.05 -8.96 -4.89
N ALA A 121 -3.14 -8.96 -5.85
CA ALA A 121 -1.83 -9.60 -5.73
C ALA A 121 -0.99 -8.95 -4.62
N TYR A 122 -1.02 -7.62 -4.54
CA TYR A 122 -0.38 -6.86 -3.46
C TYR A 122 -0.93 -7.28 -2.09
N ALA A 123 -2.26 -7.32 -1.94
CA ALA A 123 -2.91 -7.75 -0.71
C ALA A 123 -2.52 -9.18 -0.32
N SER A 124 -2.42 -10.09 -1.29
CA SER A 124 -1.96 -11.46 -1.05
C SER A 124 -0.54 -11.51 -0.52
N ARG A 125 0.40 -10.81 -1.18
CA ARG A 125 1.80 -10.78 -0.75
C ARG A 125 1.95 -10.16 0.63
N LEU A 126 1.21 -9.09 0.90
CA LEU A 126 1.21 -8.46 2.22
C LEU A 126 0.65 -9.40 3.30
N ALA A 127 -0.37 -10.20 2.97
CA ALA A 127 -0.89 -11.24 3.85
C ALA A 127 0.11 -12.37 4.11
N ASP A 128 0.93 -12.73 3.11
CA ASP A 128 2.01 -13.72 3.27
C ASP A 128 3.09 -13.20 4.23
N ILE A 129 3.49 -11.93 4.09
CA ILE A 129 4.52 -11.32 4.95
C ILE A 129 4.03 -11.13 6.39
N ARG A 130 2.78 -10.68 6.58
CA ARG A 130 2.24 -10.32 7.91
C ARG A 130 1.46 -11.45 8.60
N GLY A 131 1.33 -12.58 7.92
CA GLY A 131 0.58 -13.75 8.35
C GLY A 131 -0.90 -13.68 7.98
N ARG A 132 -1.38 -14.77 7.38
CA ARG A 132 -2.79 -14.98 7.07
C ARG A 132 -3.57 -15.31 8.36
N GLY A 133 -4.78 -14.77 8.53
CA GLY A 133 -5.63 -15.11 9.67
C GLY A 133 -6.84 -14.20 9.86
N ARG A 134 -7.92 -14.74 10.45
CA ARG A 134 -9.13 -13.98 10.80
C ARG A 134 -8.77 -12.83 11.75
N GLY A 135 -9.33 -11.65 11.51
CA GLY A 135 -9.16 -10.48 12.37
C GLY A 135 -7.82 -9.73 12.23
N ARG A 136 -6.85 -10.24 11.47
CA ARG A 136 -5.57 -9.55 11.26
C ARG A 136 -5.72 -8.38 10.29
N ARG A 137 -5.22 -7.21 10.69
CA ARG A 137 -5.09 -6.04 9.82
C ARG A 137 -3.76 -6.15 9.06
N ILE A 138 -3.82 -6.53 7.79
CA ILE A 138 -2.61 -6.61 6.95
C ILE A 138 -2.20 -5.23 6.42
N PHE A 139 -3.16 -4.35 6.16
CA PHE A 139 -2.93 -2.96 5.76
C PHE A 139 -2.75 -2.08 6.99
N SER A 140 -1.60 -1.41 7.06
CA SER A 140 -1.31 -0.28 7.95
C SER A 140 -1.01 0.95 7.10
N GLU A 141 -0.96 2.13 7.71
CA GLU A 141 -0.76 3.42 7.04
C GLU A 141 0.46 3.44 6.10
N ASP A 142 1.53 2.76 6.47
CA ASP A 142 2.78 2.63 5.73
C ASP A 142 2.77 1.53 4.64
N MET A 143 1.76 0.67 4.62
CA MET A 143 1.61 -0.44 3.67
C MET A 143 0.29 -0.37 2.90
N ILE A 144 -0.34 0.80 2.85
CA ILE A 144 -1.48 1.01 1.95
C ILE A 144 -0.98 0.93 0.49
N PRO A 145 -1.78 0.39 -0.44
CA PRO A 145 -1.40 0.39 -1.85
C PRO A 145 -1.12 1.80 -2.36
N PRO A 146 -0.16 1.98 -3.29
CA PRO A 146 0.22 3.32 -3.77
C PRO A 146 -0.94 4.15 -4.35
N HIS A 147 -1.98 3.51 -4.91
CA HIS A 147 -3.15 4.22 -5.45
C HIS A 147 -4.06 4.83 -4.37
N VAL A 148 -3.95 4.39 -3.11
CA VAL A 148 -4.77 4.87 -1.97
C VAL A 148 -4.17 6.12 -1.34
N ALA A 149 -2.85 6.30 -1.47
CA ALA A 149 -2.10 7.41 -0.90
C ALA A 149 -2.61 8.82 -1.31
N HIS A 150 -3.45 8.90 -2.34
CA HIS A 150 -3.96 10.15 -2.90
C HIS A 150 -5.33 10.61 -2.37
N LEU A 151 -5.94 9.90 -1.39
CA LEU A 151 -7.33 10.12 -0.99
C LEU A 151 -7.53 10.58 0.46
N SER A 152 -6.45 10.92 1.18
CA SER A 152 -6.48 11.38 2.57
C SER A 152 -6.00 12.82 2.73
#